data_AF-J9GTH1-F1
#
_entry.id   AF-J9GTH1-F1
#
_cell.length_a   1.000
_cell.length_b   1.000
_cell.length_c   1.000
_cell.angle_alpha   90.00
_cell.angle_beta   90.00
_cell.angle_gamma   90.00
#
_symmetry.space_group_name_H-M   'P 1'
#
loop_
_entity.id
_entity.type
_entity.pdbx_description
1 polymer ?
#
loop_
_entity_poly.entity_id
_entity_poly.type
_entity_poly.pdbx_seq_one_letter_code
_entity_poly.pdbx_strand_id
1 'polypeptide(L)' 'MDCFITSYPYTCNPDDLILNQQQMRHMNWYASDVQVRGAYPAYAKRMWEDEGVELQMEP' A
#
# COMPACT_ATOMS: atom_id res chain seq x y z
N MET A 1 -14.32 9.96 -1.99
CA MET A 1 -13.30 10.97 -1.64
C MET A 1 -12.30 10.24 -0.77
N ASP A 2 -11.10 10.01 -1.30
CA ASP A 2 -10.01 9.36 -0.55
C ASP A 2 -9.15 10.42 0.11
N CYS A 3 -8.72 10.21 1.36
CA CYS A 3 -7.87 11.15 2.08
C CYS A 3 -6.41 10.86 1.74
N PHE A 4 -5.76 11.71 0.95
CA PHE A 4 -4.35 11.55 0.62
C PHE A 4 -3.46 12.24 1.66
N ILE A 5 -2.74 11.45 2.45
CA ILE A 5 -1.80 11.94 3.47
C ILE A 5 -0.38 11.76 2.95
N THR A 6 0.21 12.82 2.43
CA THR A 6 1.58 12.78 1.88
C THR A 6 2.61 12.53 2.98
N SER A 7 3.53 11.58 2.75
CA SER A 7 4.68 11.31 3.62
C SER A 7 5.99 11.38 2.86
N TYR A 8 7.05 11.79 3.55
CA TYR A 8 8.40 11.91 3.04
C TYR A 8 9.39 11.14 3.91
N PRO A 9 10.46 10.58 3.33
CA PRO A 9 11.52 9.95 4.09
C PRO A 9 12.20 10.99 4.99
N TYR A 10 12.63 10.56 6.19
CA TYR A 10 13.31 11.44 7.13
C TYR A 10 14.75 11.77 6.68
N THR A 11 15.43 10.80 6.05
CA THR A 11 16.79 10.97 5.53
C THR A 11 16.91 10.47 4.09
N CYS A 12 18.08 10.70 3.47
CA CYS A 12 18.40 10.18 2.14
C CYS A 12 18.85 8.71 2.16
N ASN A 13 18.78 8.02 3.31
CA ASN A 13 19.12 6.60 3.39
C ASN A 13 18.16 5.78 2.50
N PRO A 14 18.66 4.90 1.62
CA PRO A 14 17.84 3.96 0.86
C PRO A 14 16.78 3.21 1.68
N ASP A 15 17.10 2.85 2.94
CA ASP A 15 16.16 2.13 3.80
C ASP A 15 14.95 3.01 4.18
N ASP A 16 15.19 4.28 4.52
CA ASP A 16 14.13 5.25 4.84
C ASP A 16 13.24 5.54 3.63
N LEU A 17 13.82 5.54 2.43
CA LEU A 17 13.06 5.68 1.17
C LEU A 17 12.11 4.50 0.95
N ILE A 18 12.59 3.28 1.18
CA ILE A 18 11.78 2.07 1.03
C ILE A 18 10.67 2.03 2.08
N LEU A 19 10.98 2.36 3.34
CA LEU A 19 10.00 2.45 4.43
C LEU A 19 8.91 3.48 4.13
N ASN A 20 9.27 4.68 3.68
CA ASN A 20 8.28 5.70 3.31
C ASN A 20 7.39 5.21 2.14
N GLN A 21 7.97 4.52 1.16
CA GLN A 21 7.22 3.97 0.04
C GLN A 21 6.24 2.87 0.49
N GLN A 22 6.64 2.03 1.46
CA GLN A 22 5.74 1.06 2.09
C GLN A 22 4.59 1.79 2.78
N GLN A 23 4.86 2.81 3.61
CA GLN A 23 3.81 3.57 4.26
C GLN A 23 2.83 4.23 3.28
N MET A 24 3.33 4.80 2.17
CA MET A 24 2.48 5.37 1.12
C MET A 24 1.58 4.34 0.44
N ARG A 25 2.08 3.12 0.23
CA ARG A 25 1.28 2.00 -0.27
C ARG A 25 0.14 1.64 0.68
N HIS A 26 0.43 1.47 1.96
CA HIS A 26 -0.57 1.08 2.95
C HIS A 26 -1.62 2.18 3.17
N MET A 27 -1.19 3.43 3.32
CA MET A 27 -2.07 4.50 3.79
C MET A 27 -2.87 5.17 2.67
N ASN A 28 -2.29 5.32 1.47
CA ASN A 28 -2.93 6.06 0.38
C ASN A 28 -3.25 5.17 -0.81
N TRP A 29 -2.24 4.49 -1.35
CA TRP A 29 -2.38 3.89 -2.67
C TRP A 29 -3.20 2.61 -2.68
N TYR A 30 -3.29 1.87 -1.57
CA TYR A 30 -4.08 0.64 -1.53
C TYR A 30 -5.56 0.89 -1.86
N ALA A 31 -6.20 1.83 -1.15
CA ALA A 31 -7.60 2.18 -1.39
C ALA A 31 -7.80 2.90 -2.73
N SER A 32 -6.92 3.86 -3.04
CA SER A 32 -6.99 4.63 -4.29
C SER A 32 -6.83 3.74 -5.54
N ASP A 33 -5.88 2.80 -5.53
CA ASP A 33 -5.65 1.90 -6.67
C ASP A 33 -6.87 1.00 -6.91
N VAL A 34 -7.52 0.50 -5.85
CA VAL A 34 -8.76 -0.30 -5.97
C VAL A 34 -9.89 0.54 -6.54
N GLN A 35 -10.06 1.79 -6.09
CA GLN A 35 -11.12 2.68 -6.57
C GLN A 35 -10.94 3.07 -8.04
N VAL A 36 -9.70 3.32 -8.50
CA VAL A 36 -9.43 3.78 -9.86
C VAL A 36 -9.25 2.62 -10.84
N ARG A 37 -8.52 1.58 -10.46
CA ARG A 37 -8.22 0.43 -11.33
C ARG A 37 -9.23 -0.70 -11.23
N GLY A 38 -10.07 -0.71 -10.18
CA GLY A 38 -11.03 -1.78 -9.93
C GLY A 38 -10.40 -3.11 -9.50
N ALA A 39 -9.10 -3.13 -9.18
CA ALA A 39 -8.37 -4.33 -8.83
C ALA A 39 -7.34 -4.04 -7.72
N TYR A 40 -7.11 -5.05 -6.88
CA TYR A 40 -6.05 -4.96 -5.87
C TYR A 40 -4.68 -4.87 -6.53
N PRO A 41 -3.81 -3.95 -6.09
CA PRO A 41 -2.48 -3.79 -6.66
C PRO A 41 -1.59 -4.98 -6.31
N ALA A 42 -0.54 -5.24 -7.11
CA ALA A 42 0.30 -6.45 -6.96
C ALA A 42 0.95 -6.59 -5.56
N TYR A 43 1.24 -5.48 -4.89
CA TYR A 43 1.81 -5.49 -3.54
C TYR A 43 0.80 -5.87 -2.44
N ALA A 44 -0.51 -5.84 -2.73
CA ALA A 44 -1.56 -6.19 -1.79
C ALA A 44 -1.41 -7.62 -1.27
N LYS A 45 -1.03 -8.57 -2.15
CA LYS A 45 -0.83 -9.96 -1.75
C LYS A 45 0.21 -10.10 -0.64
N ARG A 46 1.36 -9.44 -0.81
CA ARG A 46 2.43 -9.47 0.19
C ARG A 46 2.04 -8.74 1.47
N MET A 47 1.29 -7.65 1.35
CA MET A 47 0.73 -6.94 2.48
C MET A 47 -0.19 -7.85 3.33
N TRP A 48 -1.06 -8.62 2.69
CA TRP A 48 -1.93 -9.57 3.39
C TRP A 48 -1.14 -10.70 4.04
N GLU A 49 -0.11 -11.22 3.37
CA GLU A 49 0.80 -12.23 3.94
C GLU A 49 1.51 -11.69 5.20
N ASP A 50 2.02 -10.44 5.14
CA ASP A 50 2.71 -9.79 6.26
C ASP A 50 1.75 -9.50 7.44
N GLU A 51 0.48 -9.22 7.15
CA GLU A 51 -0.58 -8.99 8.16
C GLU A 51 -1.27 -10.29 8.63
N GLY A 52 -0.94 -11.44 8.04
CA GLY A 52 -1.57 -12.73 8.36
C GLY A 52 -3.03 -12.84 7.91
N VAL A 53 -3.41 -12.12 6.86
CA VAL A 53 -4.77 -12.09 6.30
C VAL A 53 -4.89 -13.09 5.16
N GLU A 54 -5.82 -14.04 5.29
CA GLU A 54 -6.22 -14.93 4.20
C GLU A 54 -7.53 -14.43 3.57
N LEU A 55 -7.47 -14.05 2.30
CA LEU A 55 -8.62 -13.61 1.52
C LEU A 55 -9.22 -14.78 0.73
N GLN A 56 -10.50 -15.03 0.97
CA GLN A 56 -11.31 -15.88 0.09
C GLN A 56 -11.93 -15.00 -0.99
N MET A 57 -11.43 -15.16 -2.22
CA MET A 57 -11.92 -14.42 -3.38
C MET A 57 -12.86 -15.34 -4.18
N GLU A 58 -14.09 -14.87 -4.41
CA GLU A 58 -15.05 -15.54 -5.30
C GLU A 58 -14.84 -15.08 -6.76
N PRO A 59 -15.13 -15.94 -7.76
CA PRO A 59 -14.92 -15.66 -9.17
C PRO A 59 -15.88 -14.62 -9.78
#